data_AF-A0A354GWD2-F1
#
_entry.id   AF-A0A354GWD2-F1
#
_cell.length_a   1.000
_cell.length_b   1.000
_cell.length_c   1.000
_cell.angle_alpha   90.00
_cell.angle_beta   90.00
_cell.angle_gamma   90.00
#
_symmetry.space_group_name_H-M   'P 1'
#
loop_
_entity.id
_entity.type
_entity.pdbx_description
1 polymer ?
#
loop_
_entity_poly.entity_id
_entity_poly.type
_entity_poly.pdbx_seq_one_letter_code
_entity_poly.pdbx_strand_id
1 'polypeptide(L)'
;MSESPPQDIAQDAVVPGVPALTPEAIAAVLEDFRGWLTAIEAGTDAVAAPTGREVDLYTLVGQFTALRQEVNLQTRAVRAQQEQNAETLSQLAETVDFLAQAPAVAPQWRDPSADEGVRPLLKTLVDLYDAVGLAGRELQRVQETASAALRALEDGAPDSGIKEVGEPDWQPPASVRPSGWGRWFGRREEDAGASFAAWKVEWTAARRRERESRQERLRSAVEGVEKLRQTLAATAAGYAMTLQRVERSMAQHGLEAIPAVGQPFDPELMEVLEVVLDSGAPSNEVMAEVRRGYLWNGRVFRYAQVRVAKNSL
;
A
#
# COMPACT_ATOMS: atom_id res chain seq x y z
N MET A 1 50.79 -18.21 -17.86
CA MET A 1 51.40 -17.05 -17.17
C MET A 1 50.79 -17.03 -15.79
N SER A 2 51.64 -17.17 -14.78
CA SER A 2 51.24 -17.13 -13.37
C SER A 2 51.01 -15.68 -12.98
N GLU A 3 49.76 -15.28 -12.77
CA GLU A 3 49.44 -14.04 -12.06
C GLU A 3 48.84 -14.44 -10.72
N SER A 4 49.63 -14.20 -9.67
CA SER A 4 49.22 -14.30 -8.28
C SER A 4 48.09 -13.29 -8.00
N PRO A 5 47.12 -13.63 -7.16
CA PRO A 5 46.09 -12.68 -6.74
C PRO A 5 46.71 -11.54 -5.91
N PRO A 6 46.17 -10.32 -5.98
CA PRO A 6 46.61 -9.22 -5.13
C PRO A 6 46.42 -9.58 -3.65
N GLN A 7 47.52 -9.52 -2.91
CA GLN A 7 47.57 -9.71 -1.46
C GLN A 7 47.06 -8.45 -0.76
N ASP A 8 45.75 -8.29 -0.65
CA ASP A 8 45.13 -7.59 0.51
C ASP A 8 43.62 -7.86 0.57
N ILE A 9 43.24 -9.13 0.64
CA ILE A 9 41.91 -9.50 1.13
C ILE A 9 42.12 -9.86 2.59
N ALA A 10 41.84 -8.91 3.48
CA ALA A 10 41.61 -9.21 4.88
C ALA A 10 40.40 -10.17 4.94
N GLN A 11 40.70 -11.46 5.01
CA GLN A 11 39.79 -12.53 5.36
C GLN A 11 39.46 -12.36 6.85
N ASP A 12 38.54 -11.46 7.16
CA ASP A 12 37.70 -11.40 8.39
C ASP A 12 37.09 -10.01 8.62
N ALA A 13 36.47 -9.43 7.59
CA ALA A 13 35.56 -8.31 7.80
C ALA A 13 34.12 -8.83 7.85
N VAL A 14 33.77 -9.43 8.99
CA VAL A 14 32.38 -9.47 9.45
C VAL A 14 31.89 -8.03 9.42
N VAL A 15 31.08 -7.66 8.42
CA VAL A 15 30.40 -6.37 8.42
C VAL A 15 29.49 -6.39 9.65
N PRO A 16 29.77 -5.58 10.69
CA PRO A 16 28.87 -5.51 11.83
C PRO A 16 27.57 -4.94 11.28
N GLY A 17 26.46 -5.66 11.47
CA GLY A 17 25.15 -5.20 11.07
C GLY A 17 24.94 -3.77 11.54
N VAL A 18 24.55 -2.88 10.62
CA VAL A 18 24.10 -1.54 11.00
C VAL A 18 22.95 -1.76 11.98
N PRO A 19 23.10 -1.41 13.27
CA PRO A 19 22.04 -1.63 14.23
C PRO A 19 20.85 -0.79 13.76
N ALA A 20 19.67 -1.43 13.67
CA ALA A 20 18.42 -0.70 13.49
C ALA A 20 18.37 0.39 14.56
N LEU A 21 18.17 1.64 14.14
CA LEU A 21 18.09 2.80 15.04
C LEU A 21 16.97 2.53 16.05
N THR A 22 17.34 2.11 17.27
CA THR A 22 16.36 1.83 18.31
C THR A 22 15.66 3.14 18.70
N PRO A 23 14.40 3.09 19.15
CA PRO A 23 13.69 4.28 19.61
C PRO A 23 14.46 5.07 20.67
N GLU A 24 15.23 4.36 21.50
CA GLU A 24 16.12 4.93 22.51
C GLU A 24 17.32 5.67 21.91
N ALA A 25 17.92 5.14 20.83
CA ALA A 25 19.00 5.82 20.12
C ALA A 25 18.50 7.11 19.44
N ILE A 26 17.28 7.07 18.87
CA ILE A 26 16.65 8.26 18.29
C ILE A 26 16.35 9.30 19.38
N ALA A 27 15.83 8.86 20.53
CA ALA A 27 15.55 9.75 21.66
C ALA A 27 16.83 10.43 22.19
N ALA A 28 17.92 9.68 22.32
CA ALA A 28 19.21 10.21 22.75
C ALA A 28 19.77 11.27 21.78
N VAL A 29 19.68 11.02 20.47
CA VAL A 29 20.12 11.99 19.45
C VAL A 29 19.25 13.26 19.46
N LEU A 30 17.94 13.12 19.64
CA LEU A 30 17.02 14.27 19.72
C LEU A 30 17.17 15.08 21.01
N GLU A 31 17.64 14.47 22.09
CA GLU A 31 17.93 15.15 23.34
C GLU A 31 19.24 15.93 23.26
N ASP A 32 20.28 15.34 22.65
CA ASP A 32 21.55 16.01 22.37
C ASP A 32 21.36 17.22 21.44
N PHE A 33 20.57 17.05 20.38
CA PHE A 33 20.23 18.16 19.47
C PHE A 33 19.46 19.29 20.16
N ARG A 34 18.53 18.95 21.07
CA ARG A 34 17.82 19.95 21.87
C ARG A 34 18.76 20.69 22.81
N GLY A 35 19.69 19.98 23.45
CA GLY A 35 20.74 20.56 24.29
C GLY A 35 21.60 21.56 23.51
N TRP A 36 22.01 21.20 22.30
CA TRP A 36 22.77 22.06 21.39
C TRP A 36 22.00 23.34 21.01
N LEU A 37 20.70 23.24 20.68
CA LEU A 37 19.87 24.41 20.38
C LEU A 37 19.78 25.37 21.57
N THR A 38 19.58 24.85 22.78
CA THR A 38 19.57 25.69 23.99
C THR A 38 20.92 26.35 24.28
N ALA A 39 22.04 25.69 23.94
CA ALA A 39 23.38 26.27 24.09
C ALA A 39 23.63 27.44 23.12
N ILE A 40 23.08 27.35 21.90
CA ILE A 40 23.10 28.43 20.90
C ILE A 40 22.22 29.61 21.35
N GLU A 41 21.01 29.35 21.86
CA GLU A 41 20.12 30.40 22.37
C GLU A 41 20.69 31.13 23.59
N ALA A 42 21.49 30.45 24.41
CA ALA A 42 22.19 31.04 25.56
C ALA A 42 23.40 31.92 25.20
N GLY A 43 23.75 32.05 23.90
CA GLY A 43 24.81 32.94 23.44
C GLY A 43 26.21 32.57 23.95
N THR A 44 26.45 31.29 24.25
CA THR A 44 27.76 30.82 24.68
C THR A 44 28.57 30.46 23.44
N ASP A 45 29.67 31.19 23.18
CA ASP A 45 30.55 30.91 22.06
C ASP A 45 31.10 29.47 22.12
N ALA A 46 30.88 28.76 21.01
CA ALA A 46 31.59 27.59 20.53
C ALA A 46 31.75 26.40 21.49
N VAL A 47 30.74 25.52 21.54
CA VAL A 47 31.03 24.08 21.73
C VAL A 47 31.71 23.60 20.44
N ALA A 48 32.94 23.09 20.59
CA ALA A 48 33.75 22.55 19.51
C ALA A 48 32.88 21.66 18.60
N ALA A 49 32.96 21.92 17.28
CA ALA A 49 32.27 21.12 16.28
C ALA A 49 32.49 19.64 16.58
N PRO A 50 31.45 18.79 16.53
CA PRO A 50 31.65 17.36 16.68
C PRO A 50 32.72 16.96 15.68
N THR A 51 33.85 16.42 16.15
CA THR A 51 34.82 15.72 15.31
C THR A 51 34.18 14.41 14.87
N GLY A 52 33.10 14.53 14.10
CA GLY A 52 32.46 13.44 13.40
C GLY A 52 33.39 13.01 12.27
N ARG A 53 33.51 11.69 12.09
CA ARG A 53 34.15 11.07 10.93
C ARG A 53 33.92 11.93 9.68
N GLU A 54 35.00 12.35 9.03
CA GLU A 54 34.93 13.04 7.75
C GLU A 54 34.01 12.23 6.84
N VAL A 55 32.90 12.85 6.40
CA VAL A 55 31.98 12.22 5.47
C VAL A 55 32.73 12.11 4.15
N ASP A 56 33.24 10.92 3.85
CA ASP A 56 33.88 10.65 2.58
C ASP A 56 32.83 10.74 1.46
N LEU A 57 32.93 11.81 0.69
CA LEU A 57 32.06 12.07 -0.46
C LEU A 57 32.11 10.93 -1.47
N TYR A 58 33.23 10.21 -1.57
CA TYR A 58 33.34 9.06 -2.45
C TYR A 58 32.48 7.89 -1.95
N THR A 59 32.53 7.60 -0.65
CA THR A 59 31.64 6.63 0.01
C THR A 59 30.17 7.02 -0.15
N LEU A 60 29.83 8.30 0.02
CA LEU A 60 28.45 8.79 -0.16
C LEU A 60 27.96 8.60 -1.60
N VAL A 61 28.76 9.00 -2.59
CA VAL A 61 28.45 8.83 -4.02
C VAL A 61 28.35 7.34 -4.37
N GLY A 62 29.20 6.49 -3.79
CA GLY A 62 29.12 5.04 -3.89
C GLY A 62 27.78 4.50 -3.38
N GLN A 63 27.34 4.92 -2.19
CA GLN A 63 26.05 4.51 -1.63
C GLN A 63 24.85 5.02 -2.44
N PHE A 64 24.89 6.26 -2.94
CA PHE A 64 23.83 6.78 -3.82
C PHE A 64 23.76 6.05 -5.16
N THR A 65 24.91 5.65 -5.71
CA THR A 65 24.97 4.89 -6.97
C THR A 65 24.45 3.46 -6.77
N ALA A 66 24.81 2.82 -5.66
CA ALA A 66 24.27 1.52 -5.27
C ALA A 66 22.74 1.59 -5.10
N LEU A 67 22.24 2.59 -4.36
CA LEU A 67 20.80 2.80 -4.18
C LEU A 67 20.09 3.03 -5.53
N ARG A 68 20.67 3.83 -6.43
CA ARG A 68 20.13 4.04 -7.78
C ARG A 68 20.07 2.74 -8.58
N GLN A 69 21.11 1.91 -8.50
CA GLN A 69 21.12 0.62 -9.19
C GLN A 69 20.06 -0.32 -8.62
N GLU A 70 19.92 -0.36 -7.30
CA GLU A 70 18.90 -1.14 -6.61
C GLU A 70 17.48 -0.71 -7.02
N VAL A 71 17.18 0.59 -6.97
CA VAL A 71 15.88 1.13 -7.41
C VAL A 71 15.59 0.82 -8.88
N ASN A 72 16.60 0.93 -9.75
CA ASN A 72 16.44 0.57 -11.16
C ASN A 72 16.18 -0.92 -11.36
N LEU A 73 16.85 -1.79 -10.59
CA LEU A 73 16.62 -3.24 -10.63
C LEU A 73 15.23 -3.59 -10.10
N GLN A 74 14.81 -2.99 -8.98
CA GLN A 74 13.46 -3.16 -8.45
C GLN A 74 12.41 -2.69 -9.46
N THR A 75 12.62 -1.53 -10.10
CA THR A 75 11.71 -1.02 -11.14
C THR A 75 11.63 -1.97 -12.34
N ARG A 76 12.76 -2.51 -12.79
CA ARG A 76 12.79 -3.49 -13.88
C ARG A 76 12.11 -4.80 -13.49
N ALA A 77 12.35 -5.31 -12.28
CA ALA A 77 11.74 -6.52 -11.77
C ALA A 77 10.22 -6.38 -11.67
N VAL A 78 9.73 -5.26 -11.13
CA VAL A 78 8.29 -4.96 -11.04
C VAL A 78 7.65 -4.89 -12.43
N ARG A 79 8.29 -4.21 -13.39
CA ARG A 79 7.78 -4.15 -14.78
C ARG A 79 7.73 -5.52 -15.43
N ALA A 80 8.81 -6.30 -15.32
CA ALA A 80 8.85 -7.66 -15.86
C ALA A 80 7.76 -8.56 -15.23
N GLN A 81 7.54 -8.45 -13.92
CA GLN A 81 6.49 -9.18 -13.23
C GLN A 81 5.08 -8.75 -13.67
N GLN A 82 4.84 -7.45 -13.87
CA GLN A 82 3.57 -6.96 -14.38
C GLN A 82 3.28 -7.46 -15.80
N GLU A 83 4.29 -7.48 -16.67
CA GLU A 83 4.17 -7.97 -18.04
C GLU A 83 3.89 -9.48 -18.07
N GLN A 84 4.64 -10.27 -17.28
CA GLN A 84 4.41 -11.70 -17.11
C GLN A 84 3.00 -12.01 -16.61
N ASN A 85 2.50 -11.23 -15.64
CA ASN A 85 1.16 -11.37 -15.10
C ASN A 85 0.10 -11.04 -16.16
N ALA A 86 0.29 -9.96 -16.93
CA ALA A 86 -0.63 -9.57 -18.00
C ALA A 86 -0.69 -10.64 -19.10
N GLU A 87 0.45 -11.20 -19.49
CA GLU A 87 0.52 -12.28 -20.48
C GLU A 87 -0.19 -13.54 -19.98
N THR A 88 0.07 -13.93 -18.72
CA THR A 88 -0.59 -15.09 -18.11
C THR A 88 -2.10 -14.91 -18.05
N LEU A 89 -2.58 -13.72 -17.69
CA LEU A 89 -4.01 -13.38 -17.69
C LEU A 89 -4.61 -13.41 -19.10
N SER A 90 -3.88 -12.94 -20.11
CA SER A 90 -4.32 -13.02 -21.52
C SER A 90 -4.46 -14.45 -22.00
N GLN A 91 -3.48 -15.32 -21.68
CA GLN A 91 -3.54 -16.75 -22.01
C GLN A 91 -4.69 -17.46 -21.29
N LEU A 92 -4.95 -17.10 -20.02
CA LEU A 92 -6.11 -17.59 -19.28
C LEU A 92 -7.43 -17.11 -19.89
N ALA A 93 -7.50 -15.86 -20.36
CA ALA A 93 -8.68 -15.36 -21.06
C ALA A 93 -8.89 -16.12 -22.38
N GLU A 94 -7.86 -16.31 -23.19
CA GLU A 94 -7.95 -17.06 -24.46
C GLU A 94 -8.38 -18.51 -24.25
N THR A 95 -7.87 -19.18 -23.21
CA THR A 95 -8.29 -20.55 -22.87
C THR A 95 -9.74 -20.62 -22.41
N VAL A 96 -10.21 -19.64 -21.61
CA VAL A 96 -11.63 -19.51 -21.26
C VAL A 96 -12.48 -19.28 -22.51
N ASP A 97 -12.01 -18.46 -23.43
CA ASP A 97 -12.71 -18.11 -24.67
C ASP A 97 -12.85 -19.31 -25.60
N PHE A 98 -11.78 -20.11 -25.70
CA PHE A 98 -11.78 -21.37 -26.42
C PHE A 98 -12.78 -22.36 -25.82
N LEU A 99 -12.79 -22.53 -24.49
CA LEU A 99 -13.72 -23.42 -23.79
C LEU A 99 -15.18 -22.95 -23.90
N ALA A 100 -15.42 -21.64 -23.90
CA ALA A 100 -16.75 -21.06 -24.08
C ALA A 100 -17.28 -21.19 -25.53
N GLN A 101 -16.39 -21.34 -26.51
CA GLN A 101 -16.73 -21.54 -27.92
C GLN A 101 -16.80 -23.03 -28.31
N ALA A 102 -16.29 -23.93 -27.48
CA ALA A 102 -16.42 -25.36 -27.68
C ALA A 102 -17.90 -25.76 -27.64
N PRO A 103 -18.43 -26.48 -28.65
CA PRO A 103 -19.84 -26.83 -28.70
C PRO A 103 -20.22 -27.68 -27.49
N ALA A 104 -21.25 -27.23 -26.76
CA ALA A 104 -21.82 -28.00 -25.66
C ALA A 104 -22.32 -29.35 -26.18
N VAL A 105 -21.66 -30.44 -25.77
CA VAL A 105 -22.13 -31.79 -26.09
C VAL A 105 -23.48 -31.97 -25.42
N ALA A 106 -24.55 -32.10 -26.22
CA ALA A 106 -25.92 -32.19 -25.73
C ALA A 106 -26.09 -33.34 -24.70
N PRO A 107 -26.85 -33.13 -23.62
CA PRO A 107 -26.91 -34.05 -22.46
C PRO A 107 -27.55 -35.42 -22.75
N GLN A 108 -28.17 -35.58 -23.91
CA GLN A 108 -29.11 -36.68 -24.19
C GLN A 108 -28.42 -38.01 -24.58
N TRP A 109 -27.10 -38.01 -24.83
CA TRP A 109 -26.32 -39.18 -25.27
C TRP A 109 -24.84 -39.14 -24.79
N ARG A 110 -24.56 -38.76 -23.54
CA ARG A 110 -23.17 -38.72 -23.02
C ARG A 110 -22.69 -40.09 -22.54
N ASP A 111 -21.57 -40.54 -23.12
CA ASP A 111 -20.79 -41.69 -22.66
C ASP A 111 -20.04 -41.32 -21.35
N PRO A 112 -20.13 -42.12 -20.26
CA PRO A 112 -19.34 -41.91 -19.05
C PRO A 112 -17.82 -41.76 -19.29
N SER A 113 -17.28 -42.34 -20.37
CA SER A 113 -15.88 -42.20 -20.74
C SER A 113 -15.53 -40.79 -21.28
N ALA A 114 -16.49 -40.10 -21.91
CA ALA A 114 -16.32 -38.74 -22.40
C ALA A 114 -16.27 -37.72 -21.26
N ASP A 115 -17.00 -37.98 -20.17
CA ASP A 115 -16.97 -37.16 -18.95
C ASP A 115 -15.59 -37.17 -18.28
N GLU A 116 -14.83 -38.27 -18.39
CA GLU A 116 -13.50 -38.38 -17.78
C GLU A 116 -12.49 -37.40 -18.39
N GLY A 117 -12.63 -37.08 -19.69
CA GLY A 117 -11.79 -36.08 -20.37
C GLY A 117 -12.19 -34.62 -20.08
N VAL A 118 -13.47 -34.37 -19.78
CA VAL A 118 -14.00 -33.01 -19.53
C VAL A 118 -13.82 -32.58 -18.07
N ARG A 119 -13.84 -33.53 -17.14
CA ARG A 119 -13.75 -33.27 -15.70
C ARG A 119 -12.51 -32.45 -15.27
N PRO A 120 -11.28 -32.70 -15.77
CA PRO A 120 -10.11 -31.89 -15.45
C PRO A 120 -10.24 -30.45 -15.93
N LEU A 121 -10.85 -30.23 -17.10
CA LEU A 121 -11.07 -28.88 -17.64
C LEU A 121 -12.06 -28.09 -16.80
N LEU A 122 -13.17 -28.72 -16.39
CA LEU A 122 -14.13 -28.11 -15.47
C LEU A 122 -13.50 -27.79 -14.12
N LYS A 123 -12.62 -28.66 -13.63
CA LYS A 123 -11.86 -28.41 -12.40
C LYS A 123 -10.99 -27.17 -12.55
N THR A 124 -10.25 -27.04 -13.66
CA THR A 124 -9.45 -25.85 -13.93
C THR A 124 -10.29 -24.58 -14.02
N LEU A 125 -11.47 -24.64 -14.65
CA LEU A 125 -12.40 -23.49 -14.69
C LEU A 125 -12.89 -23.09 -13.30
N VAL A 126 -13.22 -24.06 -12.46
CA VAL A 126 -13.63 -23.83 -11.08
C VAL A 126 -12.49 -23.24 -10.24
N ASP A 127 -11.28 -23.77 -10.39
CA ASP A 127 -10.10 -23.27 -9.67
C ASP A 127 -9.71 -21.85 -10.16
N LEU A 128 -9.88 -21.55 -11.46
CA LEU A 128 -9.74 -20.21 -12.02
C LEU A 128 -10.80 -19.24 -11.47
N TYR A 129 -12.06 -19.67 -11.41
CA TYR A 129 -13.14 -18.88 -10.83
C TYR A 129 -12.84 -18.50 -9.37
N ASP A 130 -12.40 -19.47 -8.56
CA ASP A 130 -12.02 -19.23 -7.16
C ASP A 130 -10.86 -18.23 -7.07
N ALA A 131 -9.82 -18.38 -7.90
CA ALA A 131 -8.65 -17.51 -7.89
C ALA A 131 -8.96 -16.08 -8.32
N VAL A 132 -9.73 -15.90 -9.41
CA VAL A 132 -10.18 -14.59 -9.88
C VAL A 132 -11.13 -13.96 -8.85
N GLY A 133 -12.01 -14.75 -8.24
CA GLY A 133 -12.92 -14.29 -7.18
C GLY A 133 -12.18 -13.82 -5.93
N LEU A 134 -11.12 -14.53 -5.53
CA LEU A 134 -10.26 -14.13 -4.42
C LEU A 134 -9.52 -12.82 -4.72
N ALA A 135 -8.91 -12.72 -5.91
CA ALA A 135 -8.22 -11.51 -6.33
C ALA A 135 -9.15 -10.30 -6.45
N GLY A 136 -10.38 -10.50 -6.94
CA GLY A 136 -11.41 -9.45 -7.01
C GLY A 136 -11.80 -8.92 -5.62
N ARG A 137 -11.97 -9.80 -4.63
CA ARG A 137 -12.26 -9.40 -3.24
C ARG A 137 -11.12 -8.61 -2.60
N GLU A 138 -9.87 -9.02 -2.85
CA GLU A 138 -8.70 -8.30 -2.32
C GLU A 138 -8.57 -6.92 -2.95
N LEU A 139 -8.81 -6.81 -4.26
CA LEU A 139 -8.84 -5.53 -4.95
C LEU A 139 -9.91 -4.59 -4.39
N GLN A 140 -11.10 -5.13 -4.10
CA GLN A 140 -12.17 -4.37 -3.47
C GLN A 140 -11.77 -3.88 -2.06
N ARG A 141 -11.10 -4.72 -1.26
CA ARG A 141 -10.57 -4.33 0.06
C ARG A 141 -9.54 -3.19 -0.03
N VAL A 142 -8.65 -3.26 -1.02
CA VAL A 142 -7.65 -2.21 -1.29
C VAL A 142 -8.36 -0.92 -1.72
N GLN A 143 -9.39 -1.02 -2.57
CA GLN A 143 -10.20 0.12 -3.00
C GLN A 143 -10.94 0.77 -1.81
N GLU A 144 -11.54 -0.02 -0.93
CA GLU A 144 -12.20 0.47 0.28
C GLU A 144 -11.21 1.22 1.19
N THR A 145 -10.03 0.66 1.39
CA THR A 145 -8.96 1.29 2.18
C THR A 145 -8.50 2.61 1.56
N ALA A 146 -8.28 2.64 0.24
CA ALA A 146 -7.91 3.86 -0.47
C ALA A 146 -9.02 4.93 -0.38
N SER A 147 -10.28 4.53 -0.47
CA SER A 147 -11.42 5.43 -0.33
C SER A 147 -11.54 6.02 1.08
N ALA A 148 -11.25 5.24 2.12
CA ALA A 148 -11.21 5.71 3.49
C ALA A 148 -10.07 6.71 3.72
N ALA A 149 -8.89 6.45 3.15
CA ALA A 149 -7.76 7.36 3.21
C ALA A 149 -8.05 8.69 2.51
N LEU A 150 -8.74 8.66 1.36
CA LEU A 150 -9.15 9.88 0.65
C LEU A 150 -10.10 10.73 1.50
N ARG A 151 -11.13 10.11 2.11
CA ARG A 151 -12.05 10.80 3.02
C ARG A 151 -11.32 11.45 4.19
N ALA A 152 -10.36 10.74 4.80
CA ALA A 152 -9.55 11.28 5.89
C ALA A 152 -8.66 12.47 5.46
N LEU A 153 -8.22 12.51 4.20
CA LEU A 153 -7.49 13.64 3.63
C LEU A 153 -8.41 14.83 3.31
N GLU A 154 -9.62 14.55 2.81
CA GLU A 154 -10.66 15.54 2.47
C GLU A 154 -11.28 16.19 3.71
N ASP A 155 -11.53 15.42 4.76
CA ASP A 155 -12.10 15.88 6.03
C ASP A 155 -11.12 16.75 6.85
N GLY A 156 -9.90 16.94 6.34
CA GLY A 156 -8.82 17.68 6.97
C GLY A 156 -7.98 16.76 7.84
N ALA A 157 -6.67 16.73 7.57
CA ALA A 157 -5.70 16.03 8.40
C ALA A 157 -6.02 16.25 9.89
N PRO A 158 -5.99 15.20 10.75
CA PRO A 158 -6.30 15.34 12.16
C PRO A 158 -5.50 16.52 12.70
N ASP A 159 -6.22 17.44 13.33
CA ASP A 159 -5.68 18.66 13.95
C ASP A 159 -4.34 18.30 14.58
N SER A 160 -3.25 18.71 13.92
CA SER A 160 -1.90 18.25 14.28
C SER A 160 -1.48 18.74 15.68
N GLY A 161 -2.37 19.39 16.43
CA GLY A 161 -2.12 20.01 17.73
C GLY A 161 -1.17 21.21 17.64
N ILE A 162 -0.51 21.38 16.49
CA ILE A 162 0.26 22.56 16.14
C ILE A 162 -0.76 23.66 15.84
N LYS A 163 -1.09 24.43 16.89
CA LYS A 163 -1.78 25.72 16.73
C LYS A 163 -1.09 26.47 15.60
N GLU A 164 -1.85 26.93 14.61
CA GLU A 164 -1.38 27.93 13.67
C GLU A 164 -0.80 29.07 14.51
N VAL A 165 0.53 29.19 14.55
CA VAL A 165 1.19 30.27 15.27
C VAL A 165 0.71 31.54 14.58
N GLY A 166 -0.19 32.31 15.21
CA GLY A 166 -0.72 33.54 14.65
C GLY A 166 0.39 34.54 14.29
N GLU A 167 0.02 35.62 13.62
CA GLU A 167 0.94 36.74 13.40
C GLU A 167 1.61 37.10 14.75
N PRO A 168 2.95 37.15 14.84
CA PRO A 168 3.60 37.41 16.11
C PRO A 168 3.12 38.76 16.65
N ASP A 169 2.40 38.74 17.77
CA ASP A 169 1.79 39.91 18.41
C ASP A 169 2.83 40.84 19.09
N TRP A 170 4.09 40.67 18.70
CA TRP A 170 5.23 41.41 19.21
C TRP A 170 5.56 42.57 18.26
N GLN A 171 5.48 43.79 18.80
CA GLN A 171 5.94 44.99 18.12
C GLN A 171 7.40 45.26 18.51
N PRO A 172 8.26 45.63 17.54
CA PRO A 172 9.65 45.94 17.83
C PRO A 172 9.72 47.17 18.75
N PRO A 173 10.70 47.24 19.67
CA PRO A 173 10.90 48.42 20.49
C PRO A 173 11.17 49.64 19.60
N ALA A 174 10.49 50.76 19.86
CA ALA A 174 10.53 51.98 19.05
C ALA A 174 11.92 52.64 18.91
N SER A 175 12.90 52.21 19.72
CA SER A 175 14.30 52.60 19.59
C SER A 175 15.19 51.52 20.20
N VAL A 176 16.01 50.86 19.39
CA VAL A 176 17.10 50.02 19.89
C VAL A 176 18.25 50.96 20.23
N ARG A 177 18.55 51.17 21.53
CA ARG A 177 19.67 52.03 21.93
C ARG A 177 20.96 51.52 21.28
N PRO A 178 21.80 52.40 20.71
CA PRO A 178 23.00 51.96 20.00
C PRO A 178 23.95 51.28 20.99
N SER A 179 24.22 49.99 20.77
CA SER A 179 25.32 49.33 21.45
C SER A 179 26.65 49.83 20.88
N GLY A 180 27.71 49.88 21.70
CA GLY A 180 29.03 50.37 21.29
C GLY A 180 29.59 49.67 20.04
N TRP A 181 29.12 48.46 19.75
CA TRP A 181 29.45 47.67 18.56
C TRP A 181 28.79 48.17 17.27
N GLY A 182 27.58 48.74 17.33
CA GLY A 182 26.90 49.31 16.16
C GLY A 182 27.61 50.54 15.58
N ARG A 183 28.26 51.31 16.45
CA ARG A 183 29.11 52.47 16.06
C ARG A 183 30.42 52.03 15.39
N TRP A 184 30.93 50.85 15.73
CA TRP A 184 32.18 50.32 15.18
C TRP A 184 31.97 49.61 13.83
N PHE A 185 30.80 48.98 13.63
CA PHE A 185 30.43 48.28 12.39
C PHE A 185 29.53 49.08 11.43
N GLY A 186 29.40 50.40 11.61
CA GLY A 186 28.83 51.30 10.60
C GLY A 186 27.35 51.10 10.26
N ARG A 187 26.57 50.38 11.09
CA ARG A 187 25.14 50.16 10.84
C ARG A 187 24.35 51.39 11.31
N ARG A 188 23.70 52.10 10.38
CA ARG A 188 22.89 53.29 10.70
C ARG A 188 21.61 52.85 11.42
N GLU A 189 21.17 53.66 12.39
CA GLU A 189 19.96 53.43 13.20
C GLU A 189 18.67 53.28 12.35
N GLU A 190 18.64 53.92 11.18
CA GLU A 190 17.55 53.81 10.19
C GLU A 190 17.40 52.40 9.60
N ASP A 191 18.48 51.60 9.60
CA ASP A 191 18.51 50.27 8.98
C ASP A 191 17.76 49.23 9.81
N ALA A 192 17.63 49.41 11.14
CA ALA A 192 17.01 48.41 12.02
C ALA A 192 15.48 48.33 11.82
N GLY A 193 14.81 49.48 11.71
CA GLY A 193 13.36 49.54 11.44
C GLY A 193 13.02 49.11 10.01
N ALA A 194 13.81 49.54 9.03
CA ALA A 194 13.68 49.11 7.63
C ALA A 194 13.96 47.60 7.47
N SER A 195 14.98 47.06 8.15
CA SER A 195 15.30 45.63 8.16
C SER A 195 14.21 44.80 8.81
N PHE A 196 13.51 45.31 9.83
CA PHE A 196 12.39 44.61 10.46
C PHE A 196 11.13 44.61 9.58
N ALA A 197 10.82 45.74 8.94
CA ALA A 197 9.72 45.83 7.98
C ALA A 197 9.97 44.88 6.80
N ALA A 198 11.20 44.84 6.28
CA ALA A 198 11.63 43.90 5.24
C ALA A 198 11.52 42.44 5.72
N TRP A 199 12.01 42.12 6.92
CA TRP A 199 11.88 40.78 7.52
C TRP A 199 10.41 40.36 7.68
N LYS A 200 9.51 41.24 8.12
CA LYS A 200 8.08 40.93 8.28
C LYS A 200 7.40 40.65 6.94
N VAL A 201 7.72 41.43 5.90
CA VAL A 201 7.24 41.19 4.52
C VAL A 201 7.78 39.86 3.96
N GLU A 202 9.07 39.56 4.20
CA GLU A 202 9.69 38.31 3.75
C GLU A 202 9.14 37.10 4.51
N TRP A 203 8.94 37.22 5.82
CA TRP A 203 8.36 36.20 6.69
C TRP A 203 6.89 35.89 6.32
N THR A 204 6.07 36.92 6.09
CA THR A 204 4.68 36.74 5.64
C THR A 204 4.61 36.13 4.25
N ALA A 205 5.49 36.55 3.33
CA ALA A 205 5.59 35.96 2.00
C ALA A 205 6.07 34.50 2.03
N ALA A 206 7.07 34.18 2.85
CA ALA A 206 7.57 32.81 3.05
C ALA A 206 6.48 31.89 3.60
N ARG A 207 5.71 32.35 4.59
CA ARG A 207 4.56 31.61 5.12
C ARG A 207 3.43 31.41 4.11
N ARG A 208 3.16 32.42 3.28
CA ARG A 208 2.16 32.27 2.20
C ARG A 208 2.61 31.21 1.21
N ARG A 209 3.89 31.23 0.79
CA ARG A 209 4.47 30.21 -0.11
C ARG A 209 4.43 28.82 0.51
N GLU A 210 4.66 28.69 1.81
CA GLU A 210 4.58 27.42 2.52
C GLU A 210 3.16 26.87 2.60
N ARG A 211 2.17 27.74 2.86
CA ARG A 211 0.74 27.39 2.81
C ARG A 211 0.30 26.97 1.40
N GLU A 212 0.68 27.73 0.38
CA GLU A 212 0.39 27.43 -1.03
C GLU A 212 1.04 26.11 -1.46
N SER A 213 2.31 25.88 -1.10
CA SER A 213 3.01 24.62 -1.39
C SER A 213 2.40 23.43 -0.66
N ARG A 214 1.96 23.62 0.59
CA ARG A 214 1.25 22.58 1.35
C ARG A 214 -0.10 22.26 0.72
N GLN A 215 -0.87 23.28 0.32
CA GLN A 215 -2.14 23.09 -0.37
C GLN A 215 -1.95 22.37 -1.72
N GLU A 216 -0.94 22.76 -2.49
CA GLU A 216 -0.63 22.11 -3.76
C GLU A 216 -0.26 20.64 -3.58
N ARG A 217 0.59 20.32 -2.60
CA ARG A 217 0.94 18.93 -2.26
C ARG A 217 -0.29 18.11 -1.85
N LEU A 218 -1.20 18.69 -1.07
CA LEU A 218 -2.44 18.02 -0.68
C LEU A 218 -3.35 17.80 -1.89
N ARG A 219 -3.51 18.80 -2.77
CA ARG A 219 -4.27 18.66 -4.01
C ARG A 219 -3.70 17.56 -4.90
N SER A 220 -2.40 17.59 -5.16
CA SER A 220 -1.74 16.54 -5.97
C SER A 220 -1.86 15.15 -5.33
N ALA A 221 -1.80 15.06 -3.98
CA ALA A 221 -2.00 13.79 -3.28
C ALA A 221 -3.44 13.27 -3.43
N VAL A 222 -4.45 14.14 -3.23
CA VAL A 222 -5.87 13.82 -3.43
C VAL A 222 -6.14 13.38 -4.87
N GLU A 223 -5.65 14.12 -5.85
CA GLU A 223 -5.77 13.77 -7.28
C GLU A 223 -5.10 12.42 -7.60
N GLY A 224 -3.91 12.16 -7.03
CA GLY A 224 -3.21 10.89 -7.19
C GLY A 224 -3.99 9.70 -6.62
N VAL A 225 -4.55 9.85 -5.42
CA VAL A 225 -5.37 8.81 -4.77
C VAL A 225 -6.69 8.59 -5.52
N GLU A 226 -7.34 9.65 -6.00
CA GLU A 226 -8.57 9.54 -6.79
C GLU A 226 -8.32 8.83 -8.12
N LYS A 227 -7.22 9.14 -8.80
CA LYS A 227 -6.81 8.42 -10.02
C LYS A 227 -6.54 6.93 -9.73
N LEU A 228 -5.86 6.62 -8.63
CA LEU A 228 -5.65 5.24 -8.19
C LEU A 228 -7.01 4.55 -7.97
N ARG A 229 -7.94 5.17 -7.26
CA ARG A 229 -9.29 4.64 -7.01
C ARG A 229 -10.01 4.31 -8.32
N GLN A 230 -9.96 5.21 -9.31
CA GLN A 230 -10.58 4.99 -10.62
C GLN A 230 -9.96 3.80 -11.37
N THR A 231 -8.62 3.68 -11.34
CA THR A 231 -7.94 2.52 -11.95
C THR A 231 -8.31 1.21 -11.27
N LEU A 232 -8.33 1.17 -9.93
CA LEU A 232 -8.75 -0.01 -9.16
C LEU A 232 -10.20 -0.41 -9.48
N ALA A 233 -11.11 0.57 -9.57
CA ALA A 233 -12.51 0.31 -9.91
C ALA A 233 -12.67 -0.25 -11.33
N ALA A 234 -11.94 0.29 -12.31
CA ALA A 234 -11.95 -0.23 -13.68
C ALA A 234 -11.40 -1.68 -13.74
N THR A 235 -10.33 -1.97 -12.99
CA THR A 235 -9.80 -3.32 -12.87
C THR A 235 -10.82 -4.26 -12.21
N ALA A 236 -11.46 -3.85 -11.11
CA ALA A 236 -12.48 -4.66 -10.43
C ALA A 236 -13.66 -5.00 -11.34
N ALA A 237 -14.11 -4.04 -12.16
CA ALA A 237 -15.12 -4.29 -13.18
C ALA A 237 -14.67 -5.36 -14.19
N GLY A 238 -13.41 -5.31 -14.64
CA GLY A 238 -12.84 -6.34 -15.53
C GLY A 238 -12.85 -7.73 -14.91
N TYR A 239 -12.50 -7.86 -13.63
CA TYR A 239 -12.56 -9.14 -12.90
C TYR A 239 -13.99 -9.67 -12.81
N ALA A 240 -14.96 -8.81 -12.50
CA ALA A 240 -16.37 -9.19 -12.45
C ALA A 240 -16.89 -9.70 -13.81
N MET A 241 -16.50 -9.04 -14.91
CA MET A 241 -16.84 -9.49 -16.26
C MET A 241 -16.25 -10.87 -16.58
N THR A 242 -14.98 -11.11 -16.20
CA THR A 242 -14.31 -12.41 -16.39
C THR A 242 -15.00 -13.50 -15.58
N LEU A 243 -15.36 -13.25 -14.31
CA LEU A 243 -16.10 -14.21 -13.49
C LEU A 243 -17.43 -14.59 -14.13
N GLN A 244 -18.20 -13.60 -14.60
CA GLN A 244 -19.47 -13.84 -15.28
C GLN A 244 -19.30 -14.70 -16.55
N ARG A 245 -18.20 -14.51 -17.28
CA ARG A 245 -17.88 -15.32 -18.47
C ARG A 245 -17.55 -16.76 -18.11
N VAL A 246 -16.76 -16.97 -17.07
CA VAL A 246 -16.44 -18.31 -16.55
C VAL A 246 -17.69 -19.01 -16.03
N GLU A 247 -18.55 -18.32 -15.27
CA GLU A 247 -19.85 -18.83 -14.81
C GLU A 247 -20.73 -19.31 -15.96
N ARG A 248 -20.84 -18.50 -17.02
CA ARG A 248 -21.63 -18.86 -18.20
C ARG A 248 -21.06 -20.09 -18.90
N SER A 249 -19.74 -20.18 -19.03
CA SER A 249 -19.06 -21.34 -19.64
C SER A 249 -19.28 -22.61 -18.80
N MET A 250 -19.13 -22.52 -17.48
CA MET A 250 -19.42 -23.62 -16.55
C MET A 250 -20.87 -24.13 -16.70
N ALA A 251 -21.85 -23.22 -16.72
CA ALA A 251 -23.25 -23.55 -16.89
C ALA A 251 -23.56 -24.22 -18.24
N GLN A 252 -22.93 -23.77 -19.34
CA GLN A 252 -23.07 -24.39 -20.67
C GLN A 252 -22.63 -25.86 -20.69
N HIS A 253 -21.69 -26.24 -19.83
CA HIS A 253 -21.18 -27.61 -19.72
C HIS A 253 -21.88 -28.45 -18.64
N GLY A 254 -22.96 -27.92 -18.05
CA GLY A 254 -23.80 -28.61 -17.07
C GLY A 254 -23.29 -28.51 -15.63
N LEU A 255 -22.39 -27.55 -15.34
CA LEU A 255 -21.89 -27.27 -14.00
C LEU A 255 -22.73 -26.15 -13.36
N GLU A 256 -23.45 -26.50 -12.30
CA GLU A 256 -24.40 -25.63 -11.60
C GLU A 256 -23.93 -25.35 -10.16
N ALA A 257 -24.10 -24.13 -9.67
CA ALA A 257 -23.74 -23.77 -8.30
C ALA A 257 -24.76 -24.33 -7.29
N ILE A 258 -24.27 -24.86 -6.16
CA ILE A 258 -25.12 -25.31 -5.05
C ILE A 258 -25.56 -24.06 -4.26
N PRO A 259 -26.87 -23.76 -4.15
CA PRO A 259 -27.35 -22.66 -3.31
C PRO A 259 -27.16 -23.04 -1.83
N ALA A 260 -26.31 -22.28 -1.12
CA ALA A 260 -25.97 -22.59 0.26
C ALA A 260 -26.55 -21.57 1.26
N VAL A 261 -26.22 -20.28 1.11
CA VAL A 261 -26.58 -19.24 2.10
C VAL A 261 -28.09 -19.12 2.29
N GLY A 262 -28.53 -19.14 3.55
CA GLY A 262 -29.95 -19.05 3.95
C GLY A 262 -30.75 -20.34 3.76
N GLN A 263 -30.12 -21.43 3.31
CA GLN A 263 -30.74 -22.75 3.22
C GLN A 263 -30.40 -23.59 4.47
N PRO A 264 -31.23 -24.59 4.82
CA PRO A 264 -30.84 -25.58 5.81
C PRO A 264 -29.60 -26.36 5.33
N PHE A 265 -28.72 -26.71 6.25
CA PHE A 265 -27.55 -27.53 5.95
C PHE A 265 -27.98 -28.91 5.42
N ASP A 266 -27.45 -29.27 4.24
CA ASP A 266 -27.65 -30.56 3.59
C ASP A 266 -26.32 -31.34 3.50
N PRO A 267 -26.14 -32.43 4.25
CA PRO A 267 -24.93 -33.25 4.22
C PRO A 267 -24.61 -33.89 2.86
N GLU A 268 -25.60 -34.06 1.98
CA GLU A 268 -25.37 -34.63 0.64
C GLU A 268 -24.73 -33.63 -0.31
N LEU A 269 -24.83 -32.33 -0.02
CA LEU A 269 -24.40 -31.25 -0.91
C LEU A 269 -23.35 -30.32 -0.27
N MET A 270 -23.22 -30.35 1.07
CA MET A 270 -22.47 -29.37 1.83
C MET A 270 -21.51 -30.01 2.85
N GLU A 271 -20.40 -29.31 3.11
CA GLU A 271 -19.39 -29.64 4.12
C GLU A 271 -19.32 -28.48 5.13
N VAL A 272 -19.52 -28.76 6.42
CA VAL A 272 -19.42 -27.74 7.47
C VAL A 272 -17.96 -27.49 7.82
N LEU A 273 -17.49 -26.26 7.60
CA LEU A 273 -16.16 -25.83 8.05
C LEU A 273 -16.18 -25.21 9.44
N GLU A 274 -17.26 -24.51 9.78
CA GLU A 274 -17.37 -23.79 11.04
C GLU A 274 -18.80 -23.78 11.55
N VAL A 275 -18.97 -23.88 12.86
CA VAL A 275 -20.25 -23.71 13.53
C VAL A 275 -20.25 -22.38 14.27
N VAL A 276 -21.16 -21.49 13.92
CA VAL A 276 -21.31 -20.17 14.53
C VAL A 276 -22.37 -20.25 15.63
N LEU A 277 -21.97 -19.95 16.87
CA LEU A 277 -22.86 -19.93 18.03
C LEU A 277 -23.59 -18.59 18.15
N ASP A 278 -24.81 -18.62 18.67
CA ASP A 278 -25.62 -17.44 19.06
C ASP A 278 -25.71 -16.36 17.97
N SER A 279 -25.84 -16.79 16.72
CA SER A 279 -25.81 -15.91 15.55
C SER A 279 -27.13 -15.16 15.28
N GLY A 280 -28.18 -15.48 16.03
CA GLY A 280 -29.54 -14.97 15.81
C GLY A 280 -30.28 -15.64 14.64
N ALA A 281 -29.63 -16.54 13.89
CA ALA A 281 -30.25 -17.35 12.85
C ALA A 281 -30.83 -18.66 13.41
N PRO A 282 -31.79 -19.30 12.71
CA PRO A 282 -32.25 -20.65 13.04
C PRO A 282 -31.10 -21.66 13.13
N SER A 283 -31.17 -22.56 14.11
CA SER A 283 -30.19 -23.64 14.20
C SER A 283 -30.24 -24.52 12.95
N ASN A 284 -29.07 -24.97 12.49
CA ASN A 284 -28.89 -25.74 11.26
C ASN A 284 -29.06 -24.95 9.94
N GLU A 285 -29.15 -23.62 10.00
CA GLU A 285 -29.15 -22.76 8.81
C GLU A 285 -27.73 -22.39 8.38
N VAL A 286 -27.46 -22.39 7.07
CA VAL A 286 -26.20 -21.94 6.51
C VAL A 286 -26.12 -20.41 6.52
N MET A 287 -25.18 -19.89 7.30
CA MET A 287 -24.97 -18.44 7.45
C MET A 287 -24.10 -17.84 6.36
N ALA A 288 -23.07 -18.59 5.95
CA ALA A 288 -22.09 -18.11 4.99
C ALA A 288 -21.52 -19.28 4.19
N GLU A 289 -21.33 -19.03 2.90
CA GLU A 289 -20.59 -19.89 2.00
C GLU A 289 -19.12 -19.46 2.02
N VAL A 290 -18.24 -20.33 2.51
CA VAL A 290 -16.79 -20.11 2.51
C VAL A 290 -16.21 -20.44 1.13
N ARG A 291 -16.70 -21.53 0.53
CA ARG A 291 -16.32 -21.96 -0.81
C ARG A 291 -17.53 -22.52 -1.53
N ARG A 292 -17.77 -22.04 -2.75
CA ARG A 292 -18.90 -22.45 -3.58
C ARG A 292 -18.88 -23.93 -3.91
N GLY A 293 -20.01 -24.61 -3.72
CA GLY A 293 -20.20 -25.98 -4.19
C GLY A 293 -20.75 -26.01 -5.61
N TYR A 294 -20.52 -27.12 -6.31
CA TYR A 294 -21.00 -27.33 -7.67
C TYR A 294 -21.55 -28.74 -7.88
N LEU A 295 -22.65 -28.81 -8.63
CA LEU A 295 -23.20 -30.02 -9.22
C LEU A 295 -22.78 -30.07 -10.69
N TRP A 296 -22.35 -31.23 -11.17
CA TRP A 296 -22.12 -31.47 -12.59
C TRP A 296 -23.06 -32.56 -13.08
N ASN A 297 -23.93 -32.21 -14.03
CA ASN A 297 -24.96 -33.11 -14.56
C ASN A 297 -25.78 -33.80 -13.43
N GLY A 298 -26.09 -33.06 -12.36
CA GLY A 298 -26.86 -33.55 -11.22
C GLY A 298 -26.07 -34.37 -10.18
N ARG A 299 -24.75 -34.56 -10.35
CA ARG A 299 -23.88 -35.22 -9.36
C ARG A 299 -22.98 -34.21 -8.67
N VAL A 300 -22.65 -34.43 -7.40
CA VAL A 300 -21.72 -33.54 -6.68
C VAL A 300 -20.36 -33.55 -7.36
N PHE A 301 -19.96 -32.39 -7.88
CA PHE A 301 -18.63 -32.16 -8.42
C PHE A 301 -17.69 -31.66 -7.32
N ARG A 302 -18.19 -30.75 -6.47
CA ARG A 302 -17.53 -30.20 -5.30
C ARG A 302 -18.56 -29.83 -4.25
N TYR A 303 -18.39 -30.26 -3.00
CA TYR A 303 -19.25 -29.86 -1.89
C TYR A 303 -19.17 -28.35 -1.64
N ALA A 304 -20.28 -27.73 -1.24
CA ALA A 304 -20.27 -26.36 -0.75
C ALA A 304 -19.68 -26.34 0.67
N GLN A 305 -18.65 -25.53 0.89
CA GLN A 305 -18.06 -25.39 2.21
C GLN A 305 -18.73 -24.22 2.95
N VAL A 306 -19.31 -24.49 4.10
CA VAL A 306 -20.26 -23.58 4.75
C VAL A 306 -19.98 -23.35 6.23
N ARG A 307 -20.45 -22.19 6.72
CA ARG A 307 -20.57 -21.88 8.15
C ARG A 307 -22.03 -22.03 8.55
N VAL A 308 -22.32 -22.84 9.56
CA VAL A 308 -23.69 -23.18 9.97
C VAL A 308 -24.00 -22.59 11.35
N ALA A 309 -25.20 -22.07 11.53
CA ALA A 309 -25.68 -21.56 12.80
C ALA A 309 -26.03 -22.71 13.75
N LYS A 310 -25.63 -22.57 15.01
CA LYS A 310 -26.09 -23.44 16.10
C LYS A 310 -26.51 -22.56 17.27
N ASN A 311 -27.78 -22.64 17.65
CA ASN A 311 -28.23 -22.00 18.87
C ASN A 311 -27.93 -22.91 20.06
N SER A 312 -27.28 -22.36 21.07
CA SER A 312 -27.21 -22.95 22.40
C SER A 312 -28.62 -22.91 22.99
N LEU A 313 -29.25 -24.06 23.21
CA LEU A 313 -30.46 -24.15 24.03
C LEU A 313 -30.13 -23.90 25.51
#